data_AF-B0C242-F1
#
_entry.id   AF-B0C242-F1
#
_cell.length_a   1.000
_cell.length_b   1.000
_cell.length_c   1.000
_cell.angle_alpha   90.00
_cell.angle_beta   90.00
_cell.angle_gamma   90.00
#
_symmetry.space_group_name_H-M   'P 1'
#
loop_
_entity.id
_entity.type
_entity.pdbx_description
1 polymer ?
#
loop_
_entity_poly.entity_id
_entity_poly.type
_entity_poly.pdbx_seq_one_letter_code
_entity_poly.pdbx_strand_id
1 'polypeptide(L)'
;MTQPIQRVSSGAPWEAQVGYCRAMQVGDQIHVSGTAPVDAQGQVVSADGYTQAHRCLEIIQAALQDLGTDTHAVVRTRMFVTDITQWQQFSQAHQEFFGAHPPVTTMVQVSALIDPAMLIEIEADAVVPADSAAILDAQDCRDMTDIRDAIDHLDAQVIALLGQRFEYVKAAAKFKTDAHSVQAPERLKKMLAQRRQWAENAGLEPDVIEQLYCNLVQYFINAELDHWRSSQ
;
A
#
# COMPACT_ATOMS: atom_id res chain seq x y z
N MET A 1 14.37 10.21 1.26
CA MET A 1 14.44 8.90 1.96
C MET A 1 13.80 7.89 1.02
N THR A 2 14.48 6.81 0.67
CA THR A 2 13.89 5.72 -0.11
C THR A 2 12.78 5.06 0.72
N GLN A 3 11.60 4.85 0.13
CA GLN A 3 10.53 4.12 0.82
C GLN A 3 11.02 2.73 1.26
N PRO A 4 10.64 2.26 2.45
CA PRO A 4 11.06 0.94 2.93
C PRO A 4 10.49 -0.16 2.03
N ILE A 5 11.33 -1.14 1.68
CA ILE A 5 10.93 -2.32 0.92
C ILE A 5 10.45 -3.38 1.90
N GLN A 6 9.18 -3.79 1.83
CA GLN A 6 8.65 -4.93 2.57
C GLN A 6 8.76 -6.19 1.71
N ARG A 7 9.15 -7.31 2.32
CA ARG A 7 9.26 -8.61 1.64
C ARG A 7 8.44 -9.66 2.37
N VAL A 8 7.76 -10.49 1.61
CA VAL A 8 7.02 -11.66 2.09
C VAL A 8 7.68 -12.91 1.53
N SER A 9 7.85 -13.92 2.38
CA SER A 9 8.39 -15.23 2.03
C SER A 9 7.28 -16.25 2.24
N SER A 10 7.06 -17.16 1.29
CA SER A 10 6.07 -18.23 1.50
C SER A 10 6.66 -19.42 2.25
N GLY A 11 7.96 -19.37 2.60
CA GLY A 11 8.66 -20.46 3.29
C GLY A 11 8.97 -21.66 2.38
N ALA A 12 8.81 -21.50 1.07
CA ALA A 12 9.08 -22.56 0.11
C ALA A 12 10.60 -22.82 0.05
N PRO A 13 11.06 -24.08 -0.01
CA PRO A 13 12.49 -24.42 0.08
C PRO A 13 13.37 -23.71 -0.95
N TRP A 14 12.82 -23.43 -2.13
CA TRP A 14 13.50 -22.78 -3.26
C TRP A 14 13.84 -21.31 -3.01
N GLU A 15 13.09 -20.58 -2.17
CA GLU A 15 13.30 -19.15 -1.92
C GLU A 15 14.71 -18.89 -1.39
N ALA A 16 15.15 -19.70 -0.42
CA ALA A 16 16.48 -19.61 0.16
C ALA A 16 17.58 -20.12 -0.80
N GLN A 17 17.28 -21.13 -1.63
CA GLN A 17 18.27 -21.71 -2.54
C GLN A 17 18.53 -20.82 -3.76
N VAL A 18 17.49 -20.18 -4.29
CA VAL A 18 17.55 -19.35 -5.51
C VAL A 18 17.77 -17.87 -5.18
N GLY A 19 17.36 -17.40 -3.99
CA GLY A 19 17.56 -16.02 -3.56
C GLY A 19 16.44 -15.06 -4.00
N TYR A 20 15.19 -15.49 -3.89
CA TYR A 20 14.01 -14.65 -4.14
C TYR A 20 13.05 -14.68 -2.95
N CYS A 21 12.12 -13.73 -2.91
CA CYS A 21 11.00 -13.73 -1.96
C CYS A 21 9.68 -13.91 -2.71
N ARG A 22 8.65 -14.46 -2.06
CA ARG A 22 7.32 -14.67 -2.67
C ARG A 22 6.75 -13.38 -3.26
N ALA A 23 6.78 -12.30 -2.49
CA ALA A 23 6.32 -10.99 -2.93
C ALA A 23 7.16 -9.88 -2.29
N MET A 24 7.21 -8.72 -2.92
CA MET A 24 7.77 -7.51 -2.32
C MET A 24 6.91 -6.30 -2.64
N GLN A 25 6.82 -5.39 -1.67
CA GLN A 25 6.21 -4.09 -1.84
C GLN A 25 7.28 -3.01 -1.93
N VAL A 26 7.19 -2.17 -2.97
CA VAL A 26 8.01 -0.99 -3.20
C VAL A 26 7.08 0.19 -3.50
N GLY A 27 6.78 0.98 -2.47
CA GLY A 27 5.79 2.05 -2.57
C GLY A 27 4.37 1.53 -2.77
N ASP A 28 3.70 1.99 -3.83
CA ASP A 28 2.37 1.53 -4.26
C ASP A 28 2.40 0.19 -4.99
N GLN A 29 3.56 -0.30 -5.40
CA GLN A 29 3.65 -1.49 -6.23
C GLN A 29 3.98 -2.71 -5.40
N ILE A 30 3.26 -3.80 -5.67
CA ILE A 30 3.55 -5.13 -5.18
C ILE A 30 3.90 -6.01 -6.38
N HIS A 31 5.06 -6.65 -6.31
CA HIS A 31 5.52 -7.62 -7.31
C HIS A 31 5.52 -9.01 -6.70
N VAL A 32 4.79 -9.94 -7.32
CA VAL A 32 4.72 -11.34 -6.91
C VAL A 32 5.54 -12.18 -7.86
N SER A 33 6.48 -12.94 -7.32
CA SER A 33 7.36 -13.84 -8.08
C SER A 33 6.56 -14.93 -8.79
N GLY A 34 7.19 -15.57 -9.78
CA GLY A 34 6.69 -16.78 -10.43
C GLY A 34 6.18 -17.80 -9.40
N THR A 35 4.90 -18.13 -9.52
CA THR A 35 4.20 -18.96 -8.56
C THR A 35 3.84 -20.29 -9.19
N ALA A 36 4.49 -21.33 -8.67
CA ALA A 36 4.33 -22.72 -9.08
C ALA A 36 3.22 -23.42 -8.28
N PRO A 37 2.58 -24.45 -8.87
CA PRO A 37 1.39 -25.12 -8.30
C PRO A 37 1.77 -26.18 -7.28
N VAL A 38 2.43 -25.77 -6.19
CA VAL A 38 2.95 -26.68 -5.17
C VAL A 38 2.15 -26.63 -3.85
N ASP A 39 2.07 -27.76 -3.16
CA ASP A 39 1.52 -27.85 -1.80
C ASP A 39 2.47 -27.26 -0.75
N ALA A 40 2.10 -27.37 0.54
CA ALA A 40 2.91 -26.90 1.65
C ALA A 40 4.24 -27.67 1.82
N GLN A 41 4.36 -28.85 1.20
CA GLN A 41 5.56 -29.69 1.18
C GLN A 41 6.41 -29.44 -0.09
N GLY A 42 5.98 -28.53 -0.97
CA GLY A 42 6.66 -28.23 -2.23
C GLY A 42 6.41 -29.25 -3.34
N GLN A 43 5.41 -30.13 -3.22
CA GLN A 43 5.04 -31.10 -4.25
C GLN A 43 3.95 -30.54 -5.16
N VAL A 44 4.00 -30.88 -6.46
CA VAL A 44 2.98 -30.42 -7.42
C VAL A 44 1.61 -31.01 -7.07
N VAL A 45 0.58 -30.16 -6.97
CA VAL A 45 -0.72 -30.53 -6.35
C VAL A 45 -1.62 -31.46 -7.19
N SER A 46 -1.47 -31.47 -8.52
CA SER A 46 -2.31 -32.24 -9.45
C SER A 46 -1.66 -32.40 -10.82
N ALA A 47 -2.25 -33.24 -11.68
CA ALA A 47 -1.90 -33.41 -13.09
C ALA A 47 -2.82 -32.61 -14.06
N ASP A 48 -3.84 -31.91 -13.57
CA ASP A 48 -4.73 -31.07 -14.39
C ASP A 48 -4.39 -29.59 -14.26
N GLY A 49 -4.57 -28.85 -15.36
CA GLY A 49 -4.19 -27.45 -15.45
C GLY A 49 -5.08 -26.51 -14.60
N TYR A 50 -6.36 -26.85 -14.42
CA TYR A 50 -7.30 -26.06 -13.63
C TYR A 50 -6.88 -26.01 -12.15
N THR A 51 -6.66 -27.18 -11.54
CA THR A 51 -6.26 -27.30 -10.13
C THR A 51 -4.89 -26.66 -9.90
N GLN A 52 -3.96 -26.82 -10.84
CA GLN A 52 -2.66 -26.15 -10.75
C GLN A 52 -2.80 -24.62 -10.83
N ALA A 53 -3.59 -24.08 -11.75
CA ALA A 53 -3.82 -22.64 -11.84
C ALA A 53 -4.48 -22.09 -10.56
N HIS A 54 -5.49 -22.78 -10.03
CA HIS A 54 -6.15 -22.39 -8.79
C HIS A 54 -5.15 -22.33 -7.63
N ARG A 55 -4.26 -23.34 -7.54
CA ARG A 55 -3.23 -23.36 -6.51
C ARG A 55 -2.25 -22.21 -6.62
N CYS A 56 -1.81 -21.85 -7.83
CA CYS A 56 -0.95 -20.69 -8.03
C CYS A 56 -1.63 -19.41 -7.54
N LEU A 57 -2.92 -19.24 -7.85
CA LEU A 57 -3.70 -18.06 -7.46
C LEU A 57 -3.91 -17.97 -5.95
N GLU A 58 -4.15 -19.09 -5.26
CA GLU A 58 -4.21 -19.14 -3.78
C GLU A 58 -2.90 -18.70 -3.13
N ILE A 59 -1.76 -19.15 -3.65
CA ILE A 59 -0.44 -18.77 -3.12
C ILE A 59 -0.19 -17.27 -3.35
N ILE A 60 -0.57 -16.74 -4.53
CA ILE A 60 -0.51 -15.31 -4.83
C ILE A 60 -1.41 -14.52 -3.86
N GLN A 61 -2.65 -14.96 -3.63
CA GLN A 61 -3.57 -14.32 -2.70
C GLN A 61 -3.00 -14.28 -1.28
N ALA A 62 -2.45 -15.39 -0.78
CA ALA A 62 -1.83 -15.43 0.55
C ALA A 62 -0.67 -14.43 0.66
N ALA A 63 0.15 -14.32 -0.38
CA ALA A 63 1.25 -13.35 -0.41
C ALA A 63 0.78 -11.89 -0.40
N LEU A 64 -0.33 -11.60 -1.08
CA LEU A 64 -0.97 -10.27 -1.07
C LEU A 64 -1.56 -9.95 0.30
N GLN A 65 -2.18 -10.94 0.96
CA GLN A 65 -2.72 -10.80 2.32
C GLN A 65 -1.63 -10.48 3.36
N ASP A 66 -0.46 -11.11 3.24
CA ASP A 66 0.71 -10.80 4.09
C ASP A 66 1.26 -9.37 3.88
N LEU A 67 0.91 -8.73 2.76
CA LEU A 67 1.19 -7.31 2.44
C LEU A 67 0.00 -6.39 2.73
N GLY A 68 -1.06 -6.91 3.36
CA GLY A 68 -2.22 -6.11 3.77
C GLY A 68 -3.17 -5.75 2.61
N THR A 69 -3.17 -6.51 1.51
CA THR A 69 -4.08 -6.30 0.39
C THR A 69 -4.71 -7.61 -0.11
N ASP A 70 -5.48 -7.54 -1.19
CA ASP A 70 -6.16 -8.68 -1.79
C ASP A 70 -6.05 -8.67 -3.34
N THR A 71 -6.82 -9.54 -3.97
CA THR A 71 -6.80 -9.78 -5.40
C THR A 71 -7.41 -8.66 -6.23
N HIS A 72 -8.19 -7.75 -5.65
CA HIS A 72 -8.68 -6.56 -6.34
C HIS A 72 -7.56 -5.58 -6.69
N ALA A 73 -6.45 -5.62 -5.93
CA ALA A 73 -5.28 -4.80 -6.23
C ALA A 73 -4.45 -5.33 -7.41
N VAL A 74 -4.69 -6.56 -7.88
CA VAL A 74 -3.94 -7.14 -8.99
C VAL A 74 -4.30 -6.43 -10.28
N VAL A 75 -3.30 -5.78 -10.89
CA VAL A 75 -3.47 -5.06 -12.16
C VAL A 75 -3.01 -5.89 -13.34
N ARG A 76 -2.11 -6.85 -13.13
CA ARG A 76 -1.55 -7.69 -14.19
C ARG A 76 -1.30 -9.12 -13.75
N THR A 77 -1.57 -10.06 -14.65
CA THR A 77 -1.08 -11.45 -14.54
C THR A 77 -0.31 -11.87 -15.79
N ARG A 78 0.74 -12.68 -15.59
CA ARG A 78 1.45 -13.38 -16.68
C ARG A 78 1.43 -14.87 -16.38
N MET A 79 0.88 -15.65 -17.30
CA MET A 79 0.74 -17.10 -17.20
C MET A 79 1.66 -17.78 -18.21
N PHE A 80 2.58 -18.60 -17.70
CA PHE A 80 3.50 -19.40 -18.51
C PHE A 80 3.03 -20.86 -18.46
N VAL A 81 2.59 -21.40 -19.58
CA VAL A 81 2.03 -22.77 -19.66
C VAL A 81 2.89 -23.68 -20.53
N THR A 82 2.90 -24.98 -20.27
CA THR A 82 3.68 -25.93 -21.07
C THR A 82 2.91 -26.47 -22.29
N ASP A 83 1.58 -26.46 -22.23
CA ASP A 83 0.68 -26.82 -23.33
C ASP A 83 -0.47 -25.81 -23.44
N ILE A 84 -0.38 -24.91 -24.42
CA ILE A 84 -1.37 -23.85 -24.63
C ILE A 84 -2.70 -24.39 -25.14
N THR A 85 -2.76 -25.63 -25.63
CA THR A 85 -4.02 -26.22 -26.08
C THR A 85 -5.00 -26.46 -24.92
N GLN A 86 -4.50 -26.46 -23.68
CA GLN A 86 -5.27 -26.59 -22.45
C GLN A 86 -5.71 -25.23 -21.86
N TRP A 87 -5.58 -24.13 -22.61
CA TRP A 87 -5.82 -22.76 -22.12
C TRP A 87 -7.15 -22.58 -21.38
N GLN A 88 -8.21 -23.29 -21.78
CA GLN A 88 -9.52 -23.19 -21.14
C GLN A 88 -9.48 -23.58 -19.66
N GLN A 89 -8.68 -24.57 -19.28
CA GLN A 89 -8.56 -24.99 -17.87
C GLN A 89 -7.94 -23.88 -17.02
N PHE A 90 -6.85 -23.29 -17.50
CA PHE A 90 -6.16 -22.19 -16.82
C PHE A 90 -7.03 -20.93 -16.77
N SER A 91 -7.70 -20.60 -17.88
CA SER A 91 -8.59 -19.44 -17.97
C SER A 91 -9.84 -19.59 -17.13
N GLN A 92 -10.35 -20.81 -16.92
CA GLN A 92 -11.47 -21.04 -16.02
C GLN A 92 -11.10 -20.67 -14.57
N ALA A 93 -9.98 -21.19 -14.06
CA ALA A 93 -9.50 -20.85 -12.71
C ALA A 93 -9.24 -19.34 -12.57
N HIS A 94 -8.64 -18.72 -13.58
CA HIS A 94 -8.40 -17.26 -13.60
C HIS A 94 -9.69 -16.45 -13.58
N GLN A 95 -10.70 -16.86 -14.36
CA GLN A 95 -12.00 -16.20 -14.41
C GLN A 95 -12.76 -16.33 -13.09
N GLU A 96 -12.72 -17.49 -12.44
CA GLU A 96 -13.33 -17.70 -11.12
C GLU A 96 -12.69 -16.79 -10.05
N PHE A 97 -11.39 -16.52 -10.16
CA PHE A 97 -10.63 -15.72 -9.20
C PHE A 97 -10.75 -14.20 -9.42
N PHE A 98 -10.77 -13.75 -10.69
CA PHE A 98 -10.73 -12.33 -11.03
C PHE A 98 -12.01 -11.80 -11.68
N GLY A 99 -13.05 -12.62 -11.90
CA GLY A 99 -14.18 -12.28 -12.77
C GLY A 99 -14.89 -10.94 -12.48
N ALA A 100 -14.92 -10.50 -11.22
CA ALA A 100 -15.49 -9.21 -10.84
C ALA A 100 -14.54 -8.01 -11.06
N HIS A 101 -13.24 -8.25 -11.23
CA HIS A 101 -12.16 -7.26 -11.28
C HIS A 101 -10.97 -7.78 -12.15
N PRO A 102 -11.16 -7.94 -13.47
CA PRO A 102 -10.17 -8.60 -14.32
C PRO A 102 -8.87 -7.78 -14.50
N PRO A 103 -7.67 -8.36 -14.28
CA PRO A 103 -6.40 -7.72 -14.57
C PRO A 103 -6.05 -7.77 -16.07
N VAL A 104 -5.12 -6.92 -16.52
CA VAL A 104 -4.50 -7.15 -17.84
C VAL A 104 -3.73 -8.47 -17.81
N THR A 105 -3.97 -9.32 -18.79
CA THR A 105 -3.56 -10.73 -18.69
C THR A 105 -2.82 -11.17 -19.94
N THR A 106 -1.72 -11.89 -19.76
CA THR A 106 -0.97 -12.55 -20.85
C THR A 106 -0.82 -14.02 -20.53
N MET A 107 -1.10 -14.88 -21.49
CA MET A 107 -0.80 -16.32 -21.43
C MET A 107 0.06 -16.69 -22.62
N VAL A 108 1.19 -17.36 -22.38
CA VAL A 108 2.10 -17.82 -23.42
C VAL A 108 2.57 -19.24 -23.15
N GLN A 109 2.84 -19.99 -24.22
CA GLN A 109 3.49 -21.29 -24.08
C GLN A 109 4.99 -21.13 -23.90
N VAL A 110 5.56 -21.85 -22.94
CA VAL A 110 7.00 -22.02 -22.74
C VAL A 110 7.41 -23.45 -23.02
N SER A 111 8.71 -23.70 -23.26
CA SER A 111 9.20 -25.05 -23.58
C SER A 111 9.21 -26.00 -22.39
N ALA A 112 9.37 -25.48 -21.17
CA ALA A 112 9.40 -26.23 -19.91
C ALA A 112 9.27 -25.30 -18.70
N LEU A 113 8.86 -25.86 -17.57
CA LEU A 113 8.97 -25.27 -16.23
C LEU A 113 9.98 -26.08 -15.39
N ILE A 114 10.31 -25.62 -14.18
CA ILE A 114 11.39 -26.20 -13.37
C ILE A 114 11.16 -27.67 -12.99
N ASP A 115 9.90 -28.06 -12.75
CA ASP A 115 9.47 -29.43 -12.56
C ASP A 115 8.61 -29.87 -13.75
N PRO A 116 8.89 -31.04 -14.39
CA PRO A 116 8.12 -31.54 -15.52
C PRO A 116 6.62 -31.77 -15.25
N ALA A 117 6.22 -31.94 -13.98
CA ALA A 117 4.81 -32.06 -13.61
C ALA A 117 4.07 -30.71 -13.57
N MET A 118 4.79 -29.58 -13.58
CA MET A 118 4.18 -28.26 -13.63
C MET A 118 3.69 -27.95 -15.04
N LEU A 119 2.42 -27.58 -15.14
CA LEU A 119 1.73 -27.20 -16.37
C LEU A 119 1.58 -25.69 -16.51
N ILE A 120 1.66 -24.96 -15.40
CA ILE A 120 1.50 -23.51 -15.34
C ILE A 120 2.39 -22.89 -14.25
N GLU A 121 2.90 -21.70 -14.51
CA GLU A 121 3.46 -20.78 -13.53
C GLU A 121 2.82 -19.39 -13.72
N ILE A 122 2.49 -18.69 -12.62
CA ILE A 122 1.81 -17.39 -12.67
C ILE A 122 2.64 -16.33 -11.95
N GLU A 123 2.87 -15.20 -12.61
CA GLU A 123 3.32 -13.94 -11.98
C GLU A 123 2.14 -12.97 -11.86
N ALA A 124 2.19 -12.12 -10.83
CA ALA A 124 1.22 -11.05 -10.64
C ALA A 124 1.90 -9.74 -10.24
N ASP A 125 1.42 -8.63 -10.80
CA ASP A 125 1.70 -7.29 -10.31
C ASP A 125 0.41 -6.72 -9.71
N ALA A 126 0.51 -6.17 -8.50
CA ALA A 126 -0.57 -5.47 -7.83
C ALA A 126 -0.18 -4.02 -7.54
N VAL A 127 -1.16 -3.14 -7.54
CA VAL A 127 -1.00 -1.74 -7.15
C VAL A 127 -1.89 -1.52 -5.94
N VAL A 128 -1.24 -1.35 -4.80
CA VAL A 128 -1.90 -0.85 -3.60
C VAL A 128 -1.80 0.65 -3.62
N PRO A 129 -2.88 1.38 -3.36
CA PRO A 129 -2.80 2.82 -3.44
C PRO A 129 -1.81 3.35 -2.37
N ALA A 130 -0.77 4.08 -2.77
CA ALA A 130 0.27 4.58 -1.87
C ALA A 130 -0.33 5.54 -0.83
N ASP A 131 -0.61 5.08 0.39
CA ASP A 131 -1.24 5.87 1.47
C ASP A 131 -2.41 6.77 1.00
N SER A 132 -3.03 6.39 -0.10
CA SER A 132 -4.08 7.10 -0.81
C SER A 132 -4.89 6.01 -1.46
N ALA A 133 -5.52 5.14 -0.65
CA ALA A 133 -6.66 4.36 -1.09
C ALA A 133 -7.48 5.25 -2.02
N ALA A 134 -7.98 4.73 -3.12
CA ALA A 134 -9.00 5.46 -3.87
C ALA A 134 -10.15 5.69 -2.89
N ILE A 135 -10.10 6.83 -2.19
CA ILE A 135 -11.17 7.32 -1.35
C ILE A 135 -12.31 7.42 -2.35
N LEU A 136 -13.32 6.57 -2.18
CA LEU A 136 -14.52 6.68 -2.97
C LEU A 136 -14.94 8.15 -2.89
N ASP A 137 -15.20 8.78 -4.03
CA ASP A 137 -15.78 10.11 -3.99
C ASP A 137 -17.04 10.03 -3.13
N ALA A 138 -17.31 11.05 -2.31
CA ALA A 138 -18.40 10.99 -1.35
C ALA A 138 -19.77 10.67 -1.98
N GLN A 139 -19.92 10.95 -3.28
CA GLN A 139 -21.11 10.65 -4.08
C GLN A 139 -21.24 9.16 -4.49
N ASP A 140 -20.14 8.40 -4.45
CA ASP A 140 -20.06 7.00 -4.90
C ASP A 140 -20.16 6.00 -3.73
N CYS A 141 -20.18 6.49 -2.48
CA CYS A 141 -20.41 5.65 -1.30
C CYS A 141 -21.84 5.07 -1.31
N ARG A 142 -21.95 3.75 -1.15
CA ARG A 142 -23.24 3.02 -1.23
C ARG A 142 -23.94 2.94 0.12
N ASP A 143 -23.17 2.94 1.21
CA ASP A 143 -23.68 2.84 2.57
C ASP A 143 -22.79 3.57 3.60
N MET A 144 -23.17 3.49 4.88
CA MET A 144 -22.44 4.12 5.98
C MET A 144 -21.08 3.48 6.27
N THR A 145 -20.83 2.26 5.81
CA THR A 145 -19.53 1.60 5.96
C THR A 145 -18.54 2.23 4.99
N ASP A 146 -18.92 2.33 3.71
CA ASP A 146 -18.10 3.00 2.67
C ASP A 146 -17.70 4.43 3.12
N ILE A 147 -18.63 5.19 3.71
CA ILE A 147 -18.37 6.55 4.20
C ILE A 147 -17.37 6.57 5.36
N ARG A 148 -17.52 5.66 6.33
CA ARG A 148 -16.63 5.62 7.51
C ARG A 148 -15.22 5.23 7.13
N ASP A 149 -15.08 4.23 6.27
CA ASP A 149 -13.78 3.77 5.81
C ASP A 149 -13.06 4.88 5.02
N ALA A 150 -13.79 5.63 4.20
CA ALA A 150 -13.27 6.81 3.50
C ALA A 150 -12.80 7.92 4.46
N ILE A 151 -13.57 8.20 5.52
CA ILE A 151 -13.20 9.19 6.55
C ILE A 151 -11.98 8.72 7.33
N ASP A 152 -11.96 7.48 7.81
CA ASP A 152 -10.83 6.92 8.58
C ASP A 152 -9.54 6.95 7.75
N HIS A 153 -9.66 6.70 6.44
CA HIS A 153 -8.53 6.80 5.52
C HIS A 153 -8.03 8.25 5.35
N LEU A 154 -8.93 9.22 5.18
CA LEU A 154 -8.60 10.64 5.13
C LEU A 154 -7.92 11.11 6.42
N ASP A 155 -8.45 10.70 7.57
CA ASP A 155 -7.92 11.06 8.88
C ASP A 155 -6.51 10.49 9.09
N ALA A 156 -6.26 9.24 8.65
CA ALA A 156 -4.92 8.66 8.65
C ALA A 156 -3.93 9.50 7.82
N GLN A 157 -4.32 9.96 6.64
CA GLN A 157 -3.49 10.86 5.81
C GLN A 157 -3.24 12.22 6.49
N VAL A 158 -4.27 12.82 7.09
CA VAL A 158 -4.14 14.08 7.85
C VAL A 158 -3.13 13.90 8.98
N ILE A 159 -3.23 12.82 9.75
CA ILE A 159 -2.32 12.52 10.86
C ILE A 159 -0.87 12.33 10.35
N ALA A 160 -0.68 11.59 9.25
CA ALA A 160 0.64 11.40 8.64
C ALA A 160 1.26 12.73 8.20
N LEU A 161 0.48 13.61 7.56
CA LEU A 161 0.92 14.95 7.15
C LEU A 161 1.25 15.84 8.36
N LEU A 162 0.49 15.74 9.46
CA LEU A 162 0.78 16.43 10.71
C LEU A 162 2.10 15.92 11.34
N GLY A 163 2.36 14.62 11.29
CA GLY A 163 3.62 14.02 11.70
C GLY A 163 4.80 14.54 10.87
N GLN A 164 4.67 14.57 9.55
CA GLN A 164 5.68 15.14 8.66
C GLN A 164 5.91 16.64 8.95
N ARG A 165 4.84 17.41 9.18
CA ARG A 165 4.92 18.81 9.61
C ARG A 165 5.71 18.96 10.91
N PHE A 166 5.53 18.04 11.86
CA PHE A 166 6.25 18.07 13.13
C PHE A 166 7.76 17.86 12.96
N GLU A 167 8.19 17.00 12.01
CA GLU A 167 9.62 16.87 11.67
C GLU A 167 10.24 18.19 11.21
N TYR A 168 9.50 18.99 10.42
CA TYR A 168 9.98 20.32 10.03
C TYR A 168 10.10 21.28 11.21
N VAL A 169 9.21 21.18 12.21
CA VAL A 169 9.33 21.98 13.44
C VAL A 169 10.57 21.58 14.24
N LYS A 170 10.80 20.26 14.41
CA LYS A 170 12.03 19.75 15.04
C LYS A 170 13.29 20.18 14.30
N ALA A 171 13.26 20.17 12.97
CA ALA A 171 14.36 20.67 12.15
C ALA A 171 14.58 22.18 12.31
N ALA A 172 13.49 22.95 12.44
CA ALA A 172 13.55 24.40 12.62
C ALA A 172 14.20 24.82 13.96
N ALA A 173 14.11 23.98 15.00
CA ALA A 173 14.74 24.21 16.30
C ALA A 173 16.26 24.46 16.19
N LYS A 174 16.93 23.87 15.18
CA LYS A 174 18.37 24.06 14.91
C LYS A 174 18.74 25.50 14.51
N PHE A 175 17.76 26.28 14.04
CA PHE A 175 17.97 27.64 13.54
C PHE A 175 17.50 28.72 14.53
N LYS A 176 16.83 28.31 15.62
CA LYS A 176 16.30 29.22 16.63
C LYS A 176 17.33 29.37 17.75
N THR A 177 17.64 30.61 18.10
CA THR A 177 18.73 30.94 19.05
C THR A 177 18.20 31.39 20.41
N ASP A 178 16.93 31.79 20.50
CA ASP A 178 16.30 32.30 21.72
C ASP A 178 14.78 31.97 21.78
N ALA A 179 14.19 32.06 22.96
CA ALA A 179 12.78 31.72 23.20
C ALA A 179 11.77 32.58 22.41
N HIS A 180 12.10 33.83 22.07
CA HIS A 180 11.24 34.68 21.25
C HIS A 180 11.28 34.24 19.78
N SER A 181 12.45 33.82 19.28
CA SER A 181 12.59 33.19 17.95
C SER A 181 11.84 31.85 17.83
N VAL A 182 11.66 31.14 18.95
CA VAL A 182 10.88 29.89 19.01
C VAL A 182 9.38 30.15 18.81
N GLN A 183 8.83 31.18 19.48
CA GLN A 183 7.41 31.51 19.45
C GLN A 183 6.98 32.24 18.16
N ALA A 184 7.84 33.11 17.62
CA ALA A 184 7.64 33.82 16.35
C ALA A 184 6.20 34.38 16.15
N PRO A 185 5.72 35.29 17.03
CA PRO A 185 4.29 35.67 17.11
C PRO A 185 3.74 36.29 15.82
N GLU A 186 4.52 37.11 15.12
CA GLU A 186 4.10 37.70 13.84
C GLU A 186 3.95 36.63 12.73
N ARG A 187 4.81 35.61 12.75
CA ARG A 187 4.70 34.48 11.81
C ARG A 187 3.45 33.65 12.10
N LEU A 188 3.14 33.42 13.37
CA LEU A 188 1.92 32.72 13.81
C LEU A 188 0.67 33.47 13.37
N LYS A 189 0.59 34.78 13.63
CA LYS A 189 -0.54 35.63 13.21
C LYS A 189 -0.74 35.58 11.69
N LYS A 190 0.32 35.74 10.91
CA LYS A 190 0.26 35.63 9.44
C LYS A 190 -0.14 34.23 8.98
N MET A 191 0.33 33.19 9.67
CA MET A 191 -0.03 31.81 9.38
C MET A 191 -1.53 31.58 9.59
N LEU A 192 -2.07 31.99 10.74
CA LEU A 192 -3.48 31.77 11.10
C LEU A 192 -4.42 32.51 10.14
N ALA A 193 -4.13 33.78 9.81
CA ALA A 193 -4.90 34.53 8.81
C ALA A 193 -4.95 33.81 7.45
N GLN A 194 -3.83 33.20 7.03
CA GLN A 194 -3.80 32.40 5.81
C GLN A 194 -4.64 31.11 5.92
N ARG A 195 -4.68 30.46 7.09
CA ARG A 195 -5.46 29.22 7.29
C ARG A 195 -6.95 29.50 7.31
N ARG A 196 -7.37 30.64 7.90
CA ARG A 196 -8.75 31.13 7.79
C ARG A 196 -9.17 31.26 6.33
N GLN A 197 -8.37 31.93 5.50
CA GLN A 197 -8.67 32.09 4.07
C GLN A 197 -8.76 30.75 3.34
N TRP A 198 -7.89 29.79 3.67
CA TRP A 198 -7.94 28.45 3.08
C TRP A 198 -9.19 27.67 3.52
N ALA A 199 -9.64 27.84 4.76
CA ALA A 199 -10.88 27.25 5.26
C ALA A 199 -12.08 27.76 4.46
N GLU A 200 -12.19 29.08 4.26
CA GLU A 200 -13.26 29.70 3.45
C GLU A 200 -13.27 29.13 2.02
N ASN A 201 -12.11 29.03 1.37
CA ASN A 201 -11.99 28.51 0.01
C ASN A 201 -12.38 27.03 -0.09
N ALA A 202 -12.21 26.26 1.00
CA ALA A 202 -12.59 24.86 1.09
C ALA A 202 -14.04 24.65 1.57
N GLY A 203 -14.79 25.73 1.83
CA GLY A 203 -16.16 25.66 2.36
C GLY A 203 -16.25 25.26 3.85
N LEU A 204 -15.19 25.49 4.62
CA LEU A 204 -15.10 25.17 6.05
C LEU A 204 -15.21 26.44 6.92
N GLU A 205 -15.68 26.27 8.16
CA GLU A 205 -15.80 27.36 9.12
C GLU A 205 -14.40 27.87 9.56
N PRO A 206 -14.06 29.16 9.35
CA PRO A 206 -12.70 29.66 9.57
C PRO A 206 -12.25 29.57 11.03
N ASP A 207 -13.16 29.80 11.98
CA ASP A 207 -12.87 29.77 13.41
C ASP A 207 -12.51 28.35 13.88
N VAL A 208 -13.15 27.33 13.32
CA VAL A 208 -12.86 25.91 13.63
C VAL A 208 -11.45 25.55 13.19
N ILE A 209 -11.08 25.92 11.96
CA ILE A 209 -9.74 25.66 11.43
C ILE A 209 -8.68 26.47 12.18
N GLU A 210 -8.95 27.74 12.51
CA GLU A 210 -8.04 28.52 13.34
C GLU A 210 -7.78 27.86 14.69
N GLN A 211 -8.82 27.42 15.38
CA GLN A 211 -8.70 26.78 16.69
C GLN A 211 -7.89 25.47 16.62
N LEU A 212 -8.13 24.65 15.59
CA LEU A 212 -7.36 23.43 15.34
C LEU A 212 -5.87 23.72 15.19
N TYR A 213 -5.51 24.71 14.36
CA TYR A 213 -4.11 25.08 14.12
C TYR A 213 -3.47 25.78 15.31
N CYS A 214 -4.21 26.57 16.09
CA CYS A 214 -3.75 27.14 17.35
C CYS A 214 -3.33 26.05 18.34
N ASN A 215 -4.19 25.05 18.55
CA ASN A 215 -3.90 23.92 19.42
C ASN A 215 -2.67 23.13 18.96
N LEU A 216 -2.58 22.85 17.65
CA LEU A 216 -1.47 22.14 17.05
C LEU A 216 -0.13 22.89 17.24
N VAL A 217 -0.12 24.20 16.96
CA VAL A 217 1.09 25.02 17.13
C VAL A 217 1.49 25.11 18.61
N GLN A 218 0.53 25.29 19.51
CA GLN A 218 0.82 25.34 20.95
C GLN A 218 1.46 24.04 21.44
N TYR A 219 0.94 22.89 21.01
CA TYR A 219 1.55 21.59 21.30
C TYR A 219 2.99 21.51 20.79
N PHE A 220 3.25 21.93 19.55
CA PHE A 220 4.59 21.91 18.97
C PHE A 220 5.58 22.85 19.66
N ILE A 221 5.16 24.07 20.04
CA ILE A 221 5.99 25.00 20.81
C ILE A 221 6.36 24.39 22.16
N ASN A 222 5.39 23.78 22.86
CA ASN A 222 5.64 23.15 24.15
C ASN A 222 6.65 21.99 24.02
N ALA A 223 6.46 21.10 23.03
CA ALA A 223 7.37 20.01 22.76
C ALA A 223 8.79 20.48 22.42
N GLU A 224 8.93 21.59 21.68
CA GLU A 224 10.21 22.20 21.33
C GLU A 224 10.91 22.80 22.56
N LEU A 225 10.16 23.47 23.45
CA LEU A 225 10.69 24.04 24.70
C LEU A 225 11.18 22.96 25.66
N ASP A 226 10.47 21.83 25.77
CA ASP A 226 10.87 20.72 26.63
C ASP A 226 12.15 20.04 26.11
N HIS A 227 12.30 19.89 24.78
CA HIS A 227 13.54 19.40 24.17
C HIS A 227 14.72 20.36 24.39
N TRP A 228 14.49 21.68 24.30
CA TRP A 228 15.52 22.68 24.59
C TRP A 228 15.98 22.66 26.05
N ARG A 229 15.05 22.54 27.01
CA ARG A 229 15.36 22.48 28.44
C ARG A 229 16.10 21.21 28.87
N SER A 230 15.89 20.11 28.16
CA SER A 230 16.56 18.83 28.43
C SER A 230 17.91 18.67 27.72
N SER A 231 18.22 19.56 26.76
CA SER A 231 19.47 19.56 25.98
C SER A 231 20.47 20.64 26.41
N GLN A 232 20.14 21.42 27.46
CA GLN A 232 21.07 22.29 28.21
C GLN A 232 21.59 21.56 29.44
#